data_AF-A0A7M3NXX0-F1
#
_entry.id   AF-A0A7M3NXX0-F1
#
_cell.length_a   1.000
_cell.length_b   1.000
_cell.length_c   1.000
_cell.angle_alpha   90.00
_cell.angle_beta   90.00
_cell.angle_gamma   90.00
#
_symmetry.space_group_name_H-M   'P 1'
#
loop_
_entity.id
_entity.type
_entity.pdbx_description
1 polymer ?
#
loop_
_entity_poly.entity_id
_entity_poly.type
_entity_poly.pdbx_seq_one_letter_code
_entity_poly.pdbx_strand_id
1 'polypeptide(L)'
;MTSRGTVFQETMLGRARLSDEDRERPVRLDLVVRSDAVLLPHRTTQARLTGRVRIAGRADDAEAVGEMEISPLARRRIRYRITFAMEGRHLVLDGWKSISPARPLASMTVLPYTLYEDGERVGEGTLRFPLATGLLPFLASFRFPRAAGAEAAADRYLAPRWDGKPGRTEVWYTTLTDPATGSGVWLHHEVVAPTDGSDAYAHGWVAVFPKDGPAEHARFGPVPWTQDPQGYATEGVHARPGRLAGSAGPFTWSLTETPRSGTVHTFPRWSWRRPWLPASHMLPAARCEYSGTVRYGDGELRLDGAVGAGARIYGHGNARRWAWLHADLGGGDVLEIVAAVSMRRGLDRLPPLVFLRLLRGGRTWPRRAERTAVGWAGLGRFRADIGLPEWRVTGRAGRRRIRVTVTQPPERTLALDYTDPDGSPAVCRNSETADAEVSLERWWGSWRQEAAWRLSGTAHAEVGDR
;
A
#
# COMPACT_ATOMS: atom_id res chain seq x y z
N MET A 1 3.51 -12.34 -8.31
CA MET A 1 3.21 -11.03 -8.95
C MET A 1 1.84 -10.58 -8.48
N THR A 2 1.69 -9.41 -7.88
CA THR A 2 0.36 -8.87 -7.51
C THR A 2 -0.42 -8.61 -8.80
N SER A 3 -1.46 -9.41 -9.10
CA SER A 3 -2.34 -9.11 -10.23
C SER A 3 -3.04 -7.79 -9.94
N ARG A 4 -2.79 -6.80 -10.80
CA ARG A 4 -3.64 -5.62 -10.86
C ARG A 4 -4.79 -5.99 -11.78
N GLY A 5 -6.02 -5.73 -11.36
CA GLY A 5 -7.15 -5.80 -12.26
C GLY A 5 -7.20 -4.58 -13.17
N THR A 6 -8.09 -4.62 -14.16
CA THR A 6 -8.42 -3.46 -14.99
C THR A 6 -9.91 -3.24 -14.93
N VAL A 7 -10.33 -2.00 -14.66
CA VAL A 7 -11.72 -1.58 -14.70
C VAL A 7 -11.81 -0.37 -15.61
N PHE A 8 -12.77 -0.37 -16.53
CA PHE A 8 -13.06 0.79 -17.38
C PHE A 8 -14.54 0.78 -17.77
N GLN A 9 -15.01 1.92 -18.26
CA GLN A 9 -16.36 2.12 -18.75
C GLN A 9 -16.33 2.29 -20.27
N GLU A 10 -17.26 1.66 -20.98
CA GLU A 10 -17.40 1.77 -22.43
C GLU A 10 -18.87 2.06 -22.78
N THR A 11 -19.08 3.09 -23.61
CA THR A 11 -20.38 3.38 -24.21
C THR A 11 -20.32 3.11 -25.71
N MET A 12 -21.29 2.39 -26.24
CA MET A 12 -21.44 2.17 -27.69
C MET A 12 -22.86 2.53 -28.15
N LEU A 13 -22.95 3.05 -29.37
CA LEU A 13 -24.20 3.50 -30.00
C LEU A 13 -24.35 2.83 -31.35
N GLY A 14 -25.55 2.42 -31.71
CA GLY A 14 -25.73 1.62 -32.92
C GLY A 14 -27.18 1.43 -33.30
N ARG A 15 -27.40 0.39 -34.10
CA ARG A 15 -28.74 -0.04 -34.50
C ARG A 15 -28.89 -1.55 -34.40
N ALA A 16 -30.13 -1.99 -34.22
CA ALA A 16 -30.57 -3.38 -34.30
C ALA A 16 -31.70 -3.50 -35.32
N ARG A 17 -31.74 -4.60 -36.07
CA ARG A 17 -32.93 -5.11 -36.75
C ARG A 17 -33.34 -6.40 -36.03
N LEU A 18 -34.56 -6.42 -35.51
CA LEU A 18 -35.15 -7.59 -34.87
C LEU A 18 -35.88 -8.42 -35.93
N SER A 19 -35.88 -9.75 -35.79
CA SER A 19 -36.47 -10.64 -36.80
C SER A 19 -37.99 -10.48 -36.95
N ASP A 20 -38.65 -9.86 -35.97
CA ASP A 20 -40.09 -9.62 -35.93
C ASP A 20 -40.50 -8.28 -36.58
N GLU A 21 -39.56 -7.49 -37.12
CA GLU A 21 -39.87 -6.23 -37.78
C GLU A 21 -38.83 -5.79 -38.84
N ASP A 22 -39.28 -5.05 -39.86
CA ASP A 22 -38.39 -4.59 -40.94
C ASP A 22 -37.57 -3.33 -40.61
N ARG A 23 -37.93 -2.63 -39.52
CA ARG A 23 -37.29 -1.36 -39.12
C ARG A 23 -36.04 -1.56 -38.27
N GLU A 24 -35.06 -0.67 -38.47
CA GLU A 24 -33.92 -0.57 -37.57
C GLU A 24 -34.25 0.29 -36.34
N ARG A 25 -33.80 -0.14 -35.16
CA ARG A 25 -33.94 0.60 -33.90
C ARG A 25 -32.62 1.10 -33.38
N PRO A 26 -32.54 2.34 -32.86
CA PRO A 26 -31.37 2.80 -32.12
C PRO A 26 -31.07 1.91 -30.92
N VAL A 27 -29.78 1.59 -30.73
CA VAL A 27 -29.27 0.80 -29.62
C VAL A 27 -28.18 1.57 -28.89
N ARG A 28 -28.17 1.48 -27.56
CA ARG A 28 -27.12 2.03 -26.71
C ARG A 28 -26.69 1.01 -25.67
N LEU A 29 -25.38 0.80 -25.56
CA LEU A 29 -24.76 0.05 -24.49
C LEU A 29 -23.98 1.01 -23.59
N ASP A 30 -24.18 0.91 -22.28
CA ASP A 30 -23.38 1.57 -21.26
C ASP A 30 -22.80 0.50 -20.33
N LEU A 31 -21.54 0.13 -20.53
CA LEU A 31 -20.90 -1.03 -19.91
C LEU A 31 -19.81 -0.60 -18.92
N VAL A 32 -19.74 -1.33 -17.80
CA VAL A 32 -18.59 -1.35 -16.89
C VAL A 32 -17.90 -2.70 -17.07
N VAL A 33 -16.64 -2.65 -17.46
CA VAL A 33 -15.79 -3.81 -17.70
C VAL A 33 -14.89 -4.01 -16.50
N ARG A 34 -14.79 -5.24 -16.00
CA ARG A 34 -13.86 -5.62 -14.93
C ARG A 34 -13.07 -6.86 -15.31
N SER A 35 -11.75 -6.78 -15.19
CA SER A 35 -10.84 -7.94 -15.33
C SER A 35 -9.96 -8.05 -14.10
N ASP A 36 -9.68 -9.28 -13.68
CA ASP A 36 -8.74 -9.57 -12.59
C ASP A 36 -7.27 -9.45 -13.01
N ALA A 37 -7.02 -9.18 -14.30
CA ALA A 37 -5.70 -8.97 -14.88
C ALA A 37 -5.52 -7.56 -15.46
N VAL A 38 -4.26 -7.18 -15.65
CA VAL A 38 -3.91 -5.96 -16.38
C VAL A 38 -4.14 -6.23 -17.85
N LEU A 39 -4.88 -5.36 -18.50
CA LEU A 39 -5.00 -5.39 -19.95
C LEU A 39 -3.65 -5.14 -20.61
N LEU A 40 -3.14 -6.18 -21.26
CA LEU A 40 -1.89 -6.14 -22.02
C LEU A 40 -2.23 -6.46 -23.49
N PRO A 41 -1.90 -5.57 -24.45
CA PRO A 41 -2.30 -5.74 -25.85
C PRO A 41 -1.86 -7.05 -26.50
N HIS A 42 -0.74 -7.61 -26.05
CA HIS A 42 -0.16 -8.85 -26.56
C HIS A 42 -0.73 -10.14 -25.93
N ARG A 43 -1.65 -10.03 -24.97
CA ARG A 43 -2.26 -11.19 -24.28
C ARG A 43 -3.76 -11.23 -24.48
N THR A 44 -4.34 -12.41 -24.34
CA THR A 44 -5.79 -12.59 -24.19
C THR A 44 -6.18 -12.34 -22.74
N THR A 45 -7.13 -11.44 -22.51
CA THR A 45 -7.64 -11.08 -21.19
C THR A 45 -9.15 -11.34 -21.15
N GLN A 46 -9.60 -12.14 -20.18
CA GLN A 46 -11.03 -12.30 -19.90
C GLN A 46 -11.49 -11.22 -18.93
N ALA A 47 -12.71 -10.72 -19.15
CA ALA A 47 -13.33 -9.69 -18.34
C ALA A 47 -14.84 -9.97 -18.16
N ARG A 48 -15.39 -9.54 -17.04
CA ARG A 48 -16.82 -9.52 -16.76
C ARG A 48 -17.39 -8.16 -17.13
N LEU A 49 -18.61 -8.15 -17.63
CA LEU A 49 -19.38 -6.99 -18.04
C LEU A 49 -20.59 -6.84 -17.12
N THR A 50 -20.87 -5.60 -16.71
CA THR A 50 -22.16 -5.21 -16.09
C THR A 50 -22.57 -3.89 -16.71
N GLY A 51 -23.84 -3.65 -16.99
CA GLY A 51 -24.24 -2.37 -17.56
C GLY A 51 -25.70 -2.30 -17.98
N ARG A 52 -26.00 -1.29 -18.79
CA ARG A 52 -27.34 -1.03 -19.30
C ARG A 52 -27.42 -1.25 -20.81
N VAL A 53 -28.40 -2.02 -21.26
CA VAL A 53 -28.70 -2.27 -22.68
C VAL A 53 -30.01 -1.58 -23.00
N ARG A 54 -30.01 -0.68 -24.00
CA ARG A 54 -31.23 -0.03 -24.49
C ARG A 54 -31.44 -0.32 -25.96
N ILE A 55 -32.62 -0.83 -26.31
CA ILE A 55 -33.12 -0.95 -27.67
C ILE A 55 -34.38 -0.10 -27.73
N ALA A 56 -34.36 0.97 -28.53
CA ALA A 56 -35.40 2.00 -28.49
C ALA A 56 -36.82 1.40 -28.65
N GLY A 57 -37.64 1.53 -27.60
CA GLY A 57 -39.02 1.05 -27.59
C GLY A 57 -39.19 -0.47 -27.48
N ARG A 58 -38.15 -1.23 -27.11
CA ARG A 58 -38.20 -2.68 -26.88
C ARG A 58 -37.52 -3.10 -25.57
N ALA A 59 -36.35 -2.55 -25.27
CA ALA A 59 -35.56 -2.93 -24.10
C ALA A 59 -34.95 -1.72 -23.39
N ASP A 60 -34.95 -1.75 -22.06
CA ASP A 60 -34.20 -0.83 -21.22
C ASP A 60 -33.76 -1.54 -19.92
N ASP A 61 -32.84 -2.50 -20.07
CA ASP A 61 -32.35 -3.33 -18.98
C ASP A 61 -31.11 -2.70 -18.34
N ALA A 62 -31.20 -2.32 -17.07
CA ALA A 62 -30.11 -1.72 -16.29
C ALA A 62 -29.19 -2.75 -15.63
N GLU A 63 -29.55 -4.03 -15.65
CA GLU A 63 -28.87 -5.12 -14.95
C GLU A 63 -28.22 -6.13 -15.91
N ALA A 64 -27.95 -5.71 -17.15
CA ALA A 64 -27.31 -6.56 -18.14
C ALA A 64 -25.93 -7.02 -17.66
N VAL A 65 -25.65 -8.32 -17.82
CA VAL A 65 -24.41 -8.97 -17.39
C VAL A 65 -23.78 -9.75 -18.53
N GLY A 66 -22.47 -9.94 -18.51
CA GLY A 66 -21.84 -10.69 -19.57
C GLY A 66 -20.34 -10.88 -19.41
N GLU A 67 -19.73 -11.36 -20.48
CA GLU A 67 -18.31 -11.60 -20.58
C GLU A 67 -17.72 -10.90 -21.80
N MET A 68 -16.47 -10.51 -21.67
CA MET A 68 -15.68 -9.97 -22.76
C MET A 68 -14.30 -10.61 -22.82
N GLU A 69 -13.96 -11.10 -24.01
CA GLU A 69 -12.61 -11.56 -24.34
C GLU A 69 -11.88 -10.45 -25.09
N ILE A 70 -10.78 -9.94 -24.53
CA ILE A 70 -9.97 -8.88 -25.13
C ILE A 70 -8.64 -9.49 -25.59
N SER A 71 -8.46 -9.63 -26.91
CA SER A 71 -7.26 -10.24 -27.50
C SER A 71 -6.81 -9.50 -28.78
N PRO A 72 -6.34 -8.24 -28.64
CA PRO A 72 -6.21 -7.35 -29.80
C PRO A 72 -5.04 -7.69 -30.72
N LEU A 73 -3.94 -8.25 -30.20
CA LEU A 73 -2.82 -8.70 -31.02
C LEU A 73 -2.78 -10.22 -31.18
N ALA A 74 -3.07 -10.98 -30.12
CA ALA A 74 -2.93 -12.43 -30.13
C ALA A 74 -4.00 -13.14 -30.98
N ARG A 75 -5.26 -12.71 -30.91
CA ARG A 75 -6.37 -13.24 -31.74
C ARG A 75 -6.99 -12.21 -32.66
N ARG A 76 -6.48 -10.97 -32.66
CA ARG A 76 -7.03 -9.84 -33.42
C ARG A 76 -8.53 -9.66 -33.21
N ARG A 77 -9.01 -9.87 -31.98
CA ARG A 77 -10.45 -9.89 -31.67
C ARG A 77 -10.76 -9.33 -30.29
N ILE A 78 -11.90 -8.63 -30.17
CA ILE A 78 -12.56 -8.32 -28.90
C ILE A 78 -13.98 -8.85 -28.96
N ARG A 79 -14.30 -9.93 -28.24
CA ARG A 79 -15.62 -10.59 -28.26
C ARG A 79 -16.45 -10.15 -27.06
N TYR A 80 -17.72 -9.86 -27.28
CA TYR A 80 -18.71 -9.47 -26.29
C TYR A 80 -19.80 -10.53 -26.28
N ARG A 81 -20.17 -11.01 -25.09
CA ARG A 81 -21.35 -11.84 -24.87
C ARG A 81 -22.13 -11.29 -23.69
N ILE A 82 -23.28 -10.66 -23.94
CA ILE A 82 -24.06 -9.92 -22.93
C ILE A 82 -25.47 -10.50 -22.88
N THR A 83 -25.92 -10.84 -21.68
CA THR A 83 -27.29 -11.27 -21.39
C THR A 83 -28.07 -10.07 -20.86
N PHE A 84 -29.28 -9.86 -21.37
CA PHE A 84 -30.15 -8.76 -20.94
C PHE A 84 -31.63 -9.12 -21.10
N ALA A 85 -32.51 -8.42 -20.39
CA ALA A 85 -33.95 -8.57 -20.47
C ALA A 85 -34.58 -7.67 -21.56
N MET A 86 -35.52 -8.21 -22.32
CA MET A 86 -36.34 -7.48 -23.28
C MET A 86 -37.78 -8.02 -23.22
N GLU A 87 -38.74 -7.18 -22.79
CA GLU A 87 -40.17 -7.55 -22.76
C GLU A 87 -40.45 -8.85 -21.98
N GLY A 88 -39.74 -9.07 -20.87
CA GLY A 88 -39.87 -10.29 -20.05
C GLY A 88 -39.09 -11.50 -20.56
N ARG A 89 -38.35 -11.38 -21.67
CA ARG A 89 -37.53 -12.43 -22.27
C ARG A 89 -36.05 -12.19 -22.02
N HIS A 90 -35.23 -13.24 -21.96
CA HIS A 90 -33.78 -13.15 -21.80
C HIS A 90 -33.07 -13.34 -23.14
N LEU A 91 -32.39 -12.30 -23.61
CA LEU A 91 -31.65 -12.33 -24.86
C LEU A 91 -30.15 -12.30 -24.61
N VAL A 92 -29.40 -12.91 -25.52
CA VAL A 92 -27.93 -12.88 -25.57
C VAL A 92 -27.48 -12.10 -26.79
N LEU A 93 -26.79 -10.99 -26.57
CA LEU A 93 -26.01 -10.27 -27.58
C LEU A 93 -24.63 -10.92 -27.69
N ASP A 94 -24.30 -11.52 -28.82
CA ASP A 94 -22.96 -12.05 -29.14
C ASP A 94 -22.38 -11.33 -30.35
N GLY A 95 -21.21 -10.74 -30.20
CA GLY A 95 -20.56 -9.98 -31.26
C GLY A 95 -19.07 -9.84 -31.03
N TRP A 96 -18.32 -9.48 -32.07
CA TRP A 96 -16.89 -9.22 -31.90
C TRP A 96 -16.37 -8.10 -32.82
N LYS A 97 -15.39 -7.35 -32.30
CA LYS A 97 -14.57 -6.42 -33.07
C LYS A 97 -13.41 -7.19 -33.69
N SER A 98 -13.27 -7.13 -35.02
CA SER A 98 -12.17 -7.77 -35.77
C SER A 98 -11.05 -6.77 -36.02
N ILE A 99 -9.90 -6.92 -35.37
CA ILE A 99 -8.81 -5.93 -35.39
C ILE A 99 -7.95 -6.08 -36.63
N SER A 100 -7.86 -5.03 -37.43
CA SER A 100 -7.04 -4.98 -38.63
C SER A 100 -5.88 -3.99 -38.45
N PRO A 101 -4.62 -4.44 -38.66
CA PRO A 101 -3.45 -3.55 -38.66
C PRO A 101 -3.53 -2.45 -39.71
N ALA A 102 -4.22 -2.71 -40.83
CA ALA A 102 -4.36 -1.75 -41.93
C ALA A 102 -5.38 -0.63 -41.63
N ARG A 103 -6.30 -0.83 -40.69
CA ARG A 103 -7.32 0.15 -40.29
C ARG A 103 -7.56 0.10 -38.76
N PRO A 104 -6.57 0.48 -37.95
CA PRO A 104 -6.59 0.25 -36.51
C PRO A 104 -7.74 0.99 -35.78
N LEU A 105 -8.07 2.21 -36.20
CA LEU A 105 -9.14 3.00 -35.57
C LEU A 105 -10.54 2.48 -35.89
N ALA A 106 -10.82 2.21 -37.18
CA ALA A 106 -12.13 1.71 -37.61
C ALA A 106 -12.39 0.30 -37.07
N SER A 107 -11.38 -0.57 -37.08
CA SER A 107 -11.50 -1.96 -36.60
C SER A 107 -11.67 -2.09 -35.08
N MET A 108 -11.27 -1.07 -34.31
CA MET A 108 -11.45 -1.04 -32.85
C MET A 108 -12.76 -0.41 -32.39
N THR A 109 -13.53 0.19 -33.30
CA THR A 109 -14.71 1.01 -32.94
C THR A 109 -16.02 0.43 -33.42
N VAL A 110 -16.01 -0.54 -34.35
CA VAL A 110 -17.22 -1.17 -34.90
C VAL A 110 -17.39 -2.57 -34.33
N LEU A 111 -18.55 -2.83 -33.73
CA LEU A 111 -18.97 -4.11 -33.16
C LEU A 111 -20.23 -4.60 -33.90
N PRO A 112 -20.10 -5.48 -34.91
CA PRO A 112 -21.22 -6.27 -35.37
C PRO A 112 -21.63 -7.28 -34.29
N TYR A 113 -22.94 -7.52 -34.15
CA TYR A 113 -23.48 -8.48 -33.19
C TYR A 113 -24.76 -9.14 -33.70
N THR A 114 -25.06 -10.29 -33.13
CA THR A 114 -26.29 -11.06 -33.32
C THR A 114 -27.00 -11.18 -31.98
N LEU A 115 -28.33 -11.14 -31.99
CA LEU A 115 -29.17 -11.37 -30.82
C LEU A 115 -29.72 -12.79 -30.88
N TYR A 116 -29.66 -13.49 -29.74
CA TYR A 116 -30.14 -14.84 -29.58
C TYR A 116 -31.16 -14.93 -28.44
N GLU A 117 -32.19 -15.74 -28.62
CA GLU A 117 -33.14 -16.19 -27.60
C GLU A 117 -33.11 -17.72 -27.63
N ASP A 118 -32.78 -18.36 -26.49
CA ASP A 118 -32.63 -19.82 -26.38
C ASP A 118 -31.75 -20.49 -27.46
N GLY A 119 -30.80 -19.74 -28.01
CA GLY A 119 -29.89 -20.18 -29.07
C GLY A 119 -30.38 -19.93 -30.49
N GLU A 120 -31.62 -19.49 -30.67
CA GLU A 120 -32.17 -19.08 -31.96
C GLU A 120 -31.90 -17.60 -32.24
N ARG A 121 -31.60 -17.27 -33.50
CA ARG A 121 -31.29 -15.90 -33.91
C ARG A 121 -32.57 -15.07 -34.04
N VAL A 122 -32.69 -14.04 -33.21
CA VAL A 122 -33.85 -13.14 -33.15
C VAL A 122 -33.55 -11.71 -33.60
N GLY A 123 -32.31 -11.43 -34.01
CA GLY A 123 -31.95 -10.15 -34.59
C GLY A 123 -30.46 -10.00 -34.84
N GLU A 124 -30.09 -8.87 -35.43
CA GLU A 124 -28.70 -8.48 -35.65
C GLU A 124 -28.52 -6.98 -35.60
N GLY A 125 -27.29 -6.52 -35.49
CA GLY A 125 -27.02 -5.10 -35.52
C GLY A 125 -25.55 -4.73 -35.58
N THR A 126 -25.30 -3.43 -35.53
CA THR A 126 -23.96 -2.88 -35.46
C THR A 126 -23.92 -1.75 -34.45
N LEU A 127 -22.98 -1.86 -33.52
CA LEU A 127 -22.61 -0.86 -32.53
C LEU A 127 -21.31 -0.16 -32.92
N ARG A 128 -21.21 1.12 -32.57
CA ARG A 128 -20.05 1.96 -32.81
C ARG A 128 -19.65 2.70 -31.54
N PHE A 129 -18.36 2.71 -31.24
CA PHE A 129 -17.78 3.55 -30.21
C PHE A 129 -17.69 5.00 -30.72
N PRO A 130 -18.32 5.98 -30.07
CA PRO A 130 -18.35 7.36 -30.55
C PRO A 130 -17.01 8.05 -30.26
N LEU A 131 -16.01 7.92 -31.15
CA LEU A 131 -14.65 8.44 -30.92
C LEU A 131 -14.62 9.91 -30.52
N ALA A 132 -15.39 10.76 -31.20
CA ALA A 132 -15.36 12.21 -31.00
C ALA A 132 -15.77 12.64 -29.59
N THR A 133 -16.72 11.94 -28.97
CA THR A 133 -17.30 12.31 -27.66
C THR A 133 -16.98 11.32 -26.54
N GLY A 134 -16.68 10.07 -26.89
CA GLY A 134 -16.48 8.96 -25.96
C GLY A 134 -15.03 8.65 -25.62
N LEU A 135 -14.05 9.07 -26.43
CA LEU A 135 -12.64 8.67 -26.24
C LEU A 135 -12.04 9.21 -24.93
N LEU A 136 -12.20 10.50 -24.64
CA LEU A 136 -11.67 11.12 -23.42
C LEU A 136 -12.32 10.53 -22.15
N PRO A 137 -13.66 10.43 -22.04
CA PRO A 137 -14.32 9.76 -20.92
C PRO A 137 -13.89 8.30 -20.75
N PHE A 138 -13.79 7.54 -21.85
CA PHE A 138 -13.33 6.15 -21.86
C PHE A 138 -11.92 6.04 -21.25
N LEU A 139 -10.95 6.81 -21.74
CA LEU A 139 -9.58 6.79 -21.21
C LEU A 139 -9.52 7.24 -19.74
N ALA A 140 -10.32 8.24 -19.35
CA ALA A 140 -10.39 8.73 -17.97
C ALA A 140 -11.04 7.71 -16.99
N SER A 141 -11.87 6.80 -17.52
CA SER A 141 -12.56 5.77 -16.74
C SER A 141 -11.64 4.64 -16.28
N PHE A 142 -10.47 4.46 -16.91
CA PHE A 142 -9.55 3.38 -16.54
C PHE A 142 -9.12 3.50 -15.07
N ARG A 143 -9.30 2.40 -14.35
CA ARG A 143 -8.86 2.16 -12.98
C ARG A 143 -8.13 0.83 -12.96
N PHE A 144 -7.09 0.75 -12.13
CA PHE A 144 -6.30 -0.48 -11.95
C PHE A 144 -6.37 -0.89 -10.48
N PRO A 145 -7.54 -1.38 -10.01
CA PRO A 145 -7.69 -1.83 -8.64
C PRO A 145 -6.75 -3.00 -8.37
N ARG A 146 -6.29 -3.11 -7.13
CA ARG A 146 -5.65 -4.33 -6.66
C ARG A 146 -6.75 -5.35 -6.41
N ALA A 147 -6.58 -6.58 -6.87
CA ALA A 147 -7.45 -7.68 -6.42
C ALA A 147 -7.41 -7.75 -4.88
N ALA A 148 -8.55 -8.06 -4.25
CA ALA A 148 -8.64 -8.28 -2.81
C ALA A 148 -7.62 -9.37 -2.43
N GLY A 149 -6.58 -8.95 -1.75
CA GLY A 149 -5.39 -9.73 -1.42
C GLY A 149 -4.46 -8.92 -0.54
N ALA A 150 -5.03 -8.03 0.29
CA ALA A 150 -4.26 -7.26 1.26
C ALA A 150 -3.67 -8.20 2.31
N GLU A 151 -4.42 -9.21 2.76
CA GLU A 151 -3.94 -10.31 3.62
C GLU A 151 -2.79 -11.07 2.95
N ALA A 152 -3.02 -11.70 1.79
CA ALA A 152 -1.97 -12.45 1.07
C ALA A 152 -0.78 -11.60 0.56
N ALA A 153 -0.86 -10.27 0.60
CA ALA A 153 0.23 -9.37 0.24
C ALA A 153 1.06 -8.95 1.46
N ALA A 154 0.45 -8.76 2.63
CA ALA A 154 1.16 -8.50 3.88
C ALA A 154 2.01 -9.71 4.28
N ASP A 155 1.44 -10.92 4.21
CA ASP A 155 2.10 -12.18 4.58
C ASP A 155 3.41 -12.39 3.82
N ARG A 156 3.46 -11.99 2.54
CA ARG A 156 4.65 -12.13 1.69
C ARG A 156 5.84 -11.29 2.11
N TYR A 157 5.64 -10.28 2.96
CA TYR A 157 6.70 -9.39 3.40
C TYR A 157 7.22 -9.74 4.80
N LEU A 158 6.57 -10.67 5.51
CA LEU A 158 7.05 -11.16 6.80
C LEU A 158 8.10 -12.26 6.65
N ALA A 159 8.13 -13.03 5.56
CA ALA A 159 9.21 -13.98 5.33
C ALA A 159 10.61 -13.29 5.40
N PRO A 160 11.61 -13.91 6.05
CA PRO A 160 12.99 -13.41 6.06
C PRO A 160 13.56 -13.26 4.65
N ARG A 161 14.42 -12.27 4.48
CA ARG A 161 15.08 -11.90 3.23
C ARG A 161 16.57 -12.17 3.24
N TRP A 162 17.16 -12.21 4.43
CA TRP A 162 18.55 -12.54 4.60
C TRP A 162 18.88 -13.86 3.88
N ASP A 163 19.98 -13.85 3.13
CA ASP A 163 20.39 -14.94 2.25
C ASP A 163 21.72 -15.58 2.70
N GLY A 164 22.05 -15.44 3.99
CA GLY A 164 23.29 -15.94 4.58
C GLY A 164 24.47 -14.97 4.47
N LYS A 165 24.33 -13.82 3.79
CA LYS A 165 25.44 -12.86 3.63
C LYS A 165 25.77 -12.11 4.92
N PRO A 166 27.06 -11.93 5.28
CA PRO A 166 27.46 -11.10 6.40
C PRO A 166 27.16 -9.61 6.13
N GLY A 167 27.23 -8.79 7.18
CA GLY A 167 26.99 -7.34 7.10
C GLY A 167 25.53 -7.00 6.82
N ARG A 168 24.60 -7.73 7.44
CA ARG A 168 23.16 -7.57 7.25
C ARG A 168 22.44 -7.40 8.57
N THR A 169 21.44 -6.52 8.58
CA THR A 169 20.38 -6.50 9.59
C THR A 169 19.03 -6.64 8.91
N GLU A 170 18.13 -7.39 9.56
CA GLU A 170 16.74 -7.55 9.16
C GLU A 170 15.82 -7.39 10.37
N VAL A 171 14.81 -6.52 10.26
CA VAL A 171 13.96 -6.11 11.38
C VAL A 171 12.48 -6.41 11.16
N TRP A 172 11.94 -7.06 12.18
CA TRP A 172 10.60 -7.33 12.70
C TRP A 172 10.01 -6.23 13.59
N TYR A 173 9.52 -5.12 13.04
CA TYR A 173 9.05 -4.00 13.86
C TYR A 173 7.52 -3.99 13.97
N THR A 174 6.97 -3.79 15.17
CA THR A 174 5.55 -3.53 15.41
C THR A 174 5.42 -2.41 16.44
N THR A 175 4.60 -1.43 16.10
CA THR A 175 4.12 -0.40 17.03
C THR A 175 2.60 -0.39 17.05
N LEU A 176 2.01 -0.05 18.20
CA LEU A 176 0.58 0.18 18.36
C LEU A 176 0.29 1.09 19.55
N THR A 177 -0.89 1.71 19.53
CA THR A 177 -1.48 2.41 20.68
C THR A 177 -2.79 1.74 21.06
N ASP A 178 -2.94 1.41 22.33
CA ASP A 178 -4.21 0.97 22.91
C ASP A 178 -5.17 2.16 23.04
N PRO A 179 -6.34 2.15 22.36
CA PRO A 179 -7.29 3.24 22.46
C PRO A 179 -7.91 3.37 23.86
N ALA A 180 -7.95 2.30 24.66
CA ALA A 180 -8.60 2.33 25.97
C ALA A 180 -7.73 3.05 27.01
N THR A 181 -6.44 2.74 27.06
CA THR A 181 -5.51 3.33 28.05
C THR A 181 -4.67 4.48 27.50
N GLY A 182 -4.52 4.58 26.18
CA GLY A 182 -3.55 5.47 25.53
C GLY A 182 -2.11 4.96 25.62
N SER A 183 -1.89 3.73 26.09
CA SER A 183 -0.56 3.14 26.18
C SER A 183 -0.04 2.73 24.81
N GLY A 184 1.23 3.03 24.54
CA GLY A 184 1.95 2.55 23.37
C GLY A 184 2.63 1.22 23.63
N VAL A 185 2.79 0.38 22.60
CA VAL A 185 3.55 -0.87 22.67
C VAL A 185 4.50 -0.94 21.48
N TRP A 186 5.74 -1.32 21.77
CA TRP A 186 6.79 -1.54 20.79
C TRP A 186 7.30 -2.97 20.88
N LEU A 187 7.26 -3.70 19.77
CA LEU A 187 7.90 -5.00 19.62
C LEU A 187 8.93 -4.91 18.49
N HIS A 188 10.19 -5.18 18.82
CA HIS A 188 11.29 -5.19 17.87
C HIS A 188 11.95 -6.55 17.86
N HIS A 189 11.98 -7.18 16.69
CA HIS A 189 12.69 -8.43 16.47
C HIS A 189 13.75 -8.18 15.41
N GLU A 190 14.98 -8.57 15.66
CA GLU A 190 16.11 -8.24 14.81
C GLU A 190 17.01 -9.46 14.60
N VAL A 191 17.42 -9.64 13.35
CA VAL A 191 18.48 -10.56 12.97
C VAL A 191 19.68 -9.74 12.55
N VAL A 192 20.82 -9.99 13.17
CA VAL A 192 22.11 -9.39 12.83
C VAL A 192 23.02 -10.47 12.29
N ALA A 193 23.60 -10.24 11.11
CA ALA A 193 24.65 -11.04 10.52
C ALA A 193 25.95 -10.23 10.53
N PRO A 194 26.84 -10.46 11.51
CA PRO A 194 28.07 -9.66 11.69
C PRO A 194 29.01 -9.69 10.48
N THR A 195 29.89 -8.69 10.37
CA THR A 195 30.92 -8.64 9.31
C THR A 195 32.22 -9.35 9.69
N ASP A 196 32.42 -9.68 10.96
CA ASP A 196 33.64 -10.29 11.50
C ASP A 196 33.72 -11.82 11.29
N GLY A 197 32.68 -12.41 10.69
CA GLY A 197 32.59 -13.84 10.42
C GLY A 197 31.96 -14.65 11.54
N SER A 198 31.50 -14.03 12.62
CA SER A 198 30.67 -14.70 13.62
C SER A 198 29.28 -15.05 13.07
N ASP A 199 28.64 -16.05 13.68
CA ASP A 199 27.33 -16.53 13.26
C ASP A 199 26.26 -15.43 13.41
N ALA A 200 25.28 -15.46 12.49
CA ALA A 200 24.13 -14.58 12.62
C ALA A 200 23.31 -14.94 13.86
N TYR A 201 22.84 -13.91 14.56
CA TYR A 201 22.06 -14.06 15.77
C TYR A 201 20.77 -13.26 15.68
N ALA A 202 19.80 -13.70 16.47
CA ALA A 202 18.50 -13.08 16.60
C ALA A 202 18.34 -12.54 18.03
N HIS A 203 17.82 -11.33 18.14
CA HIS A 203 17.58 -10.64 19.40
C HIS A 203 16.44 -9.63 19.23
N GLY A 204 16.10 -8.94 20.31
CA GLY A 204 15.10 -7.88 20.23
C GLY A 204 14.65 -7.41 21.59
N TRP A 205 13.52 -6.72 21.61
CA TRP A 205 12.91 -6.21 22.83
C TRP A 205 11.41 -5.99 22.68
N VAL A 206 10.78 -5.86 23.84
CA VAL A 206 9.43 -5.35 24.02
C VAL A 206 9.50 -4.13 24.92
N ALA A 207 8.70 -3.11 24.61
CA ALA A 207 8.49 -1.98 25.50
C ALA A 207 7.01 -1.59 25.55
N VAL A 208 6.57 -1.18 26.73
CA VAL A 208 5.26 -0.56 26.96
C VAL A 208 5.50 0.88 27.40
N PHE A 209 4.75 1.79 26.80
CA PHE A 209 4.78 3.23 27.08
C PHE A 209 3.42 3.60 27.68
N PRO A 210 3.26 3.51 29.01
CA PRO A 210 2.05 4.00 29.66
C PRO A 210 1.78 5.45 29.29
N LYS A 211 0.51 5.82 29.16
CA LYS A 211 0.13 7.22 28.94
C LYS A 211 0.68 8.13 30.05
N ASP A 212 0.58 7.63 31.28
CA ASP A 212 1.05 8.28 32.49
C ASP A 212 2.12 7.38 33.14
N GLY A 213 3.39 7.73 32.98
CA GLY A 213 4.50 7.00 33.60
C GLY A 213 5.69 6.76 32.66
N PRO A 214 6.79 6.23 33.18
CA PRO A 214 7.96 5.89 32.39
C PRO A 214 7.70 4.67 31.51
N ALA A 215 8.41 4.58 30.39
CA ALA A 215 8.41 3.38 29.58
C ALA A 215 9.10 2.23 30.31
N GLU A 216 8.52 1.03 30.23
CA GLU A 216 9.12 -0.21 30.73
C GLU A 216 9.51 -1.09 29.54
N HIS A 217 10.61 -1.82 29.65
CA HIS A 217 11.08 -2.67 28.57
C HIS A 217 11.86 -3.89 29.05
N ALA A 218 11.99 -4.89 28.17
CA ALA A 218 12.88 -6.01 28.35
C ALA A 218 13.48 -6.45 27.00
N ARG A 219 14.72 -6.94 27.05
CA ARG A 219 15.42 -7.53 25.91
C ARG A 219 15.31 -9.06 25.92
N PHE A 220 15.38 -9.65 24.74
CA PHE A 220 15.55 -11.09 24.54
C PHE A 220 16.66 -11.37 23.53
N GLY A 221 17.22 -12.58 23.58
CA GLY A 221 18.44 -12.92 22.87
C GLY A 221 19.70 -12.24 23.46
N PRO A 222 20.84 -12.31 22.78
CA PRO A 222 21.02 -12.94 21.47
C PRO A 222 20.93 -14.47 21.52
N VAL A 223 20.37 -15.07 20.48
CA VAL A 223 20.35 -16.53 20.26
C VAL A 223 20.76 -16.84 18.81
N PRO A 224 21.31 -18.03 18.52
CA PRO A 224 21.61 -18.43 17.15
C PRO A 224 20.38 -18.31 16.24
N TRP A 225 20.56 -17.76 15.04
CA TRP A 225 19.47 -17.60 14.08
C TRP A 225 19.36 -18.80 13.14
N THR A 226 18.17 -19.39 13.07
CA THR A 226 17.79 -20.34 12.01
C THR A 226 16.60 -19.76 11.25
N GLN A 227 16.71 -19.68 9.93
CA GLN A 227 15.70 -19.03 9.11
C GLN A 227 14.37 -19.80 9.11
N ASP A 228 13.28 -19.11 9.42
CA ASP A 228 11.91 -19.61 9.32
C ASP A 228 11.18 -18.95 8.14
N PRO A 229 10.60 -19.71 7.19
CA PRO A 229 9.95 -19.12 6.02
C PRO A 229 8.70 -18.28 6.33
N GLN A 230 8.11 -18.42 7.53
CA GLN A 230 6.90 -17.71 7.93
C GLN A 230 7.19 -16.35 8.58
N GLY A 231 8.41 -16.10 9.07
CA GLY A 231 8.71 -14.83 9.72
C GLY A 231 9.90 -14.91 10.68
N TYR A 232 9.88 -14.05 11.69
CA TYR A 232 10.81 -14.16 12.80
C TYR A 232 10.34 -15.26 13.74
N ALA A 233 11.21 -16.22 14.05
CA ALA A 233 10.94 -17.25 15.05
C ALA A 233 12.24 -17.67 15.75
N THR A 234 12.24 -17.57 17.07
CA THR A 234 13.24 -18.15 17.96
C THR A 234 12.51 -18.95 19.04
N GLU A 235 13.26 -19.63 19.92
CA GLU A 235 12.64 -20.26 21.08
C GLU A 235 11.87 -19.22 21.91
N GLY A 236 10.58 -19.49 22.14
CA GLY A 236 9.71 -18.63 22.96
C GLY A 236 9.30 -17.28 22.36
N VAL A 237 9.74 -16.90 21.15
CA VAL A 237 9.36 -15.61 20.52
C VAL A 237 9.11 -15.78 19.02
N HIS A 238 7.98 -15.26 18.54
CA HIS A 238 7.66 -15.26 17.11
C HIS A 238 6.88 -14.03 16.65
N ALA A 239 7.21 -13.56 15.45
CA ALA A 239 6.47 -12.59 14.68
C ALA A 239 6.17 -13.18 13.29
N ARG A 240 4.95 -13.66 13.12
CA ARG A 240 4.45 -14.35 11.92
C ARG A 240 3.16 -13.69 11.43
N PRO A 241 2.73 -13.92 10.18
CA PRO A 241 1.46 -13.44 9.67
C PRO A 241 0.30 -13.66 10.64
N GLY A 242 -0.35 -12.58 11.05
CA GLY A 242 -1.52 -12.60 11.91
C GLY A 242 -1.26 -12.90 13.39
N ARG A 243 -0.02 -13.20 13.81
CA ARG A 243 0.28 -13.57 15.20
C ARG A 243 1.65 -13.11 15.67
N LEU A 244 1.66 -12.42 16.79
CA LEU A 244 2.86 -12.02 17.53
C LEU A 244 2.76 -12.64 18.93
N ALA A 245 3.74 -13.43 19.36
CA ALA A 245 3.76 -13.89 20.74
C ALA A 245 5.18 -14.11 21.24
N GLY A 246 5.36 -13.95 22.55
CA GLY A 246 6.60 -14.31 23.20
C GLY A 246 6.71 -13.84 24.63
N SER A 247 7.93 -13.96 25.16
CA SER A 247 8.28 -13.56 26.52
C SER A 247 9.68 -12.98 26.59
N ALA A 248 9.87 -11.97 27.44
CA ALA A 248 11.17 -11.36 27.71
C ALA A 248 11.18 -10.74 29.12
N GLY A 249 12.00 -11.26 30.04
CA GLY A 249 11.97 -10.81 31.43
C GLY A 249 10.56 -10.90 32.03
N PRO A 250 10.01 -9.81 32.62
CA PRO A 250 8.66 -9.79 33.18
C PRO A 250 7.56 -9.66 32.10
N PHE A 251 7.92 -9.58 30.81
CA PHE A 251 6.96 -9.38 29.74
C PHE A 251 6.50 -10.70 29.15
N THR A 252 5.20 -10.78 28.85
CA THR A 252 4.63 -11.81 27.97
C THR A 252 3.61 -11.18 27.05
N TRP A 253 3.54 -11.61 25.79
CA TRP A 253 2.55 -11.12 24.85
C TRP A 253 1.97 -12.24 23.99
N SER A 254 0.70 -12.10 23.64
CA SER A 254 0.02 -12.91 22.64
C SER A 254 -1.00 -12.05 21.93
N LEU A 255 -0.67 -11.64 20.71
CA LEU A 255 -1.42 -10.69 19.91
C LEU A 255 -1.81 -11.33 18.58
N THR A 256 -3.04 -11.02 18.15
CA THR A 256 -3.53 -11.26 16.80
C THR A 256 -3.42 -9.97 16.02
N GLU A 257 -2.80 -10.02 14.84
CA GLU A 257 -2.67 -8.88 13.94
C GLU A 257 -3.71 -9.01 12.81
N THR A 258 -4.46 -7.93 12.57
CA THR A 258 -5.42 -7.83 11.46
C THR A 258 -5.08 -6.63 10.58
N PRO A 259 -4.45 -6.84 9.41
CA PRO A 259 -4.17 -5.76 8.47
C PRO A 259 -5.43 -5.01 8.03
N ARG A 260 -5.41 -3.67 8.13
CA ARG A 260 -6.52 -2.79 7.69
C ARG A 260 -6.19 -1.94 6.48
N SER A 261 -4.91 -1.89 6.09
CA SER A 261 -4.48 -1.23 4.86
C SER A 261 -3.47 -2.07 4.09
N GLY A 262 -3.29 -1.74 2.81
CA GLY A 262 -2.33 -2.42 1.96
C GLY A 262 -0.90 -1.95 2.17
N THR A 263 0.05 -2.70 1.60
CA THR A 263 1.48 -2.41 1.68
C THR A 263 1.86 -1.01 1.21
N VAL A 264 2.64 -0.32 2.02
CA VAL A 264 3.27 0.96 1.70
C VAL A 264 4.78 0.79 1.72
N HIS A 265 5.42 1.16 0.61
CA HIS A 265 6.87 1.28 0.57
C HIS A 265 7.25 2.74 0.85
N THR A 266 7.78 2.98 2.06
CA THR A 266 8.33 4.27 2.49
C THR A 266 9.45 4.68 1.55
N PHE A 267 10.36 3.73 1.28
CA PHE A 267 11.42 3.85 0.29
C PHE A 267 10.93 3.49 -1.13
N PRO A 268 11.69 3.83 -2.18
CA PRO A 268 11.44 3.34 -3.53
C PRO A 268 11.30 1.81 -3.59
N ARG A 269 10.28 1.28 -4.28
CA ARG A 269 9.98 -0.17 -4.26
C ARG A 269 11.14 -1.05 -4.74
N TRP A 270 12.00 -0.50 -5.62
CA TRP A 270 13.16 -1.21 -6.13
C TRP A 270 14.23 -1.41 -5.06
N SER A 271 14.34 -0.54 -4.04
CA SER A 271 15.37 -0.68 -2.99
C SER A 271 15.07 -1.84 -2.06
N TRP A 272 13.78 -2.10 -1.82
CA TRP A 272 13.35 -3.33 -1.14
C TRP A 272 13.70 -4.58 -1.95
N ARG A 273 13.61 -4.53 -3.28
CA ARG A 273 13.92 -5.69 -4.14
C ARG A 273 15.41 -5.88 -4.37
N ARG A 274 16.17 -4.78 -4.37
CA ARG A 274 17.60 -4.72 -4.65
C ARG A 274 18.23 -3.87 -3.54
N PRO A 275 18.93 -4.48 -2.56
CA PRO A 275 19.45 -3.80 -1.37
C PRO A 275 20.67 -2.92 -1.69
N TRP A 276 20.53 -1.97 -2.63
CA TRP A 276 21.57 -1.03 -3.06
C TRP A 276 21.66 0.21 -2.16
N LEU A 277 20.55 0.54 -1.48
CA LEU A 277 20.54 1.55 -0.43
C LEU A 277 21.13 0.95 0.86
N PRO A 278 21.74 1.77 1.74
CA PRO A 278 22.27 1.30 3.03
C PRO A 278 21.24 0.51 3.83
N ALA A 279 20.00 1.00 3.86
CA ALA A 279 18.83 0.30 4.39
C ALA A 279 17.58 0.61 3.54
N SER A 280 16.55 -0.20 3.69
CA SER A 280 15.21 0.04 3.14
C SER A 280 14.15 -0.25 4.19
N HIS A 281 13.17 0.64 4.28
CA HIS A 281 12.01 0.53 5.16
C HIS A 281 10.72 0.39 4.34
N MET A 282 9.81 -0.46 4.80
CA MET A 282 8.47 -0.63 4.25
C MET A 282 7.49 -1.14 5.31
N LEU A 283 6.20 -0.90 5.07
CA LEU A 283 5.09 -1.36 5.89
C LEU A 283 4.36 -2.48 5.13
N PRO A 284 4.38 -3.75 5.56
CA PRO A 284 3.54 -4.81 4.99
C PRO A 284 2.06 -4.40 4.94
N ALA A 285 1.61 -3.74 6.01
CA ALA A 285 0.35 -3.03 6.12
C ALA A 285 0.62 -1.71 6.84
N ALA A 286 0.21 -0.58 6.26
CA ALA A 286 0.43 0.73 6.86
C ALA A 286 -0.51 1.04 8.03
N ARG A 287 -1.46 0.15 8.30
CA ARG A 287 -2.42 0.22 9.40
C ARG A 287 -2.86 -1.20 9.69
N CYS A 288 -2.73 -1.61 10.95
CA CYS A 288 -3.15 -2.87 11.49
C CYS A 288 -3.99 -2.62 12.76
N GLU A 289 -4.90 -3.55 13.02
CA GLU A 289 -5.56 -3.67 14.31
C GLU A 289 -5.01 -4.88 15.06
N TYR A 290 -4.81 -4.71 16.35
CA TYR A 290 -4.21 -5.71 17.24
C TYR A 290 -5.19 -6.04 18.36
N SER A 291 -5.29 -7.32 18.68
CA SER A 291 -6.11 -7.78 19.81
C SER A 291 -5.42 -8.92 20.54
N GLY A 292 -5.57 -8.97 21.86
CA GLY A 292 -4.90 -9.94 22.70
C GLY A 292 -4.38 -9.33 24.00
N THR A 293 -3.24 -9.82 24.48
CA THR A 293 -2.73 -9.43 25.80
C THR A 293 -1.24 -9.13 25.75
N VAL A 294 -0.83 -8.07 26.46
CA VAL A 294 0.56 -7.78 26.83
C VAL A 294 0.62 -7.65 28.35
N ARG A 295 1.39 -8.50 29.02
CA ARG A 295 1.70 -8.38 30.45
C ARG A 295 3.08 -7.78 30.62
N TYR A 296 3.24 -6.91 31.59
CA TYR A 296 4.47 -6.19 31.88
C TYR A 296 4.49 -5.77 33.36
N GLY A 297 5.56 -6.08 34.09
CA GLY A 297 5.61 -5.87 35.54
C GLY A 297 4.40 -6.50 36.23
N ASP A 298 3.65 -5.71 36.99
CA ASP A 298 2.37 -6.10 37.63
C ASP A 298 1.13 -5.73 36.78
N GLY A 299 1.33 -5.17 35.58
CA GLY A 299 0.30 -4.68 34.67
C GLY A 299 -0.10 -5.67 33.56
N GLU A 300 -1.30 -5.48 33.03
CA GLU A 300 -1.83 -6.21 31.87
C GLU A 300 -2.59 -5.25 30.95
N LEU A 301 -2.15 -5.13 29.69
CA LEU A 301 -2.92 -4.50 28.61
C LEU A 301 -3.75 -5.57 27.91
N ARG A 302 -5.07 -5.43 27.96
CA ARG A 302 -6.02 -6.20 27.13
C ARG A 302 -6.37 -5.36 25.91
N LEU A 303 -5.74 -5.69 24.79
CA LEU A 303 -5.92 -4.97 23.54
C LEU A 303 -7.19 -5.46 22.84
N ASP A 304 -8.07 -4.53 22.53
CA ASP A 304 -9.24 -4.72 21.67
C ASP A 304 -9.24 -3.64 20.60
N GLY A 305 -8.97 -4.05 19.35
CA GLY A 305 -8.84 -3.11 18.23
C GLY A 305 -7.74 -2.06 18.37
N ALA A 306 -6.65 -2.35 19.09
CA ALA A 306 -5.52 -1.43 19.22
C ALA A 306 -4.90 -1.14 17.85
N VAL A 307 -4.55 0.11 17.57
CA VAL A 307 -4.20 0.56 16.21
C VAL A 307 -2.72 0.84 16.10
N GLY A 308 -2.11 0.39 15.01
CA GLY A 308 -0.70 0.68 14.73
C GLY A 308 -0.25 0.14 13.39
N ALA A 309 1.02 -0.24 13.29
CA ALA A 309 1.57 -0.82 12.07
C ALA A 309 2.70 -1.81 12.34
N GLY A 310 2.79 -2.79 11.44
CA GLY A 310 3.98 -3.60 11.24
C GLY A 310 4.90 -2.94 10.21
N ALA A 311 6.21 -2.95 10.47
CA ALA A 311 7.22 -2.48 9.56
C ALA A 311 8.35 -3.50 9.37
N ARG A 312 9.03 -3.39 8.25
CA ARG A 312 10.16 -4.23 7.86
C ARG A 312 11.32 -3.37 7.43
N ILE A 313 12.48 -3.65 8.02
CA ILE A 313 13.76 -3.01 7.66
C ILE A 313 14.71 -4.09 7.17
N TYR A 314 15.43 -3.80 6.09
CA TYR A 314 16.52 -4.64 5.62
C TYR A 314 17.68 -3.75 5.18
N GLY A 315 18.87 -3.97 5.72
CA GLY A 315 19.99 -3.08 5.50
C GLY A 315 21.34 -3.64 5.92
N HIS A 316 22.32 -2.75 6.04
CA HIS A 316 23.68 -3.05 6.49
C HIS A 316 23.97 -2.45 7.88
N GLY A 317 22.93 -1.98 8.57
CA GLY A 317 23.03 -1.23 9.82
C GLY A 317 22.27 0.09 9.75
N ASN A 318 22.35 0.84 10.84
CA ASN A 318 21.68 2.10 11.06
C ASN A 318 22.37 3.26 10.31
N ALA A 319 21.61 4.35 10.15
CA ALA A 319 22.14 5.59 9.61
C ALA A 319 23.04 6.29 10.64
N ARG A 320 23.85 7.27 10.21
CA ARG A 320 24.64 8.11 11.13
C ARG A 320 23.75 8.82 12.13
N ARG A 321 22.61 9.29 11.61
CA ARG A 321 21.56 9.98 12.32
C ARG A 321 20.26 9.75 11.60
N TRP A 322 19.18 9.48 12.32
CA TRP A 322 17.87 9.30 11.72
C TRP A 322 16.75 9.86 12.59
N ALA A 323 15.62 10.11 11.95
CA ALA A 323 14.33 10.27 12.58
C ALA A 323 13.30 9.42 11.83
N TRP A 324 12.39 8.81 12.57
CA TRP A 324 11.28 8.04 12.03
C TRP A 324 9.97 8.47 12.68
N LEU A 325 8.90 8.50 11.89
CA LEU A 325 7.54 8.74 12.35
C LEU A 325 6.60 7.75 11.66
N HIS A 326 5.81 7.07 12.48
CA HIS A 326 4.54 6.51 12.09
C HIS A 326 3.40 7.27 12.79
N ALA A 327 2.40 7.67 12.03
CA ALA A 327 1.25 8.41 12.53
C ALA A 327 -0.04 7.93 11.86
N ASP A 328 -0.91 7.27 12.62
CA ASP A 328 -2.32 7.10 12.25
C ASP A 328 -3.02 8.45 12.39
N LEU A 329 -3.52 8.97 11.27
CA LEU A 329 -4.14 10.29 11.18
C LEU A 329 -5.67 10.24 11.33
N GLY A 330 -6.24 9.07 11.61
CA GLY A 330 -7.67 8.81 11.63
C GLY A 330 -8.27 8.58 10.24
N GLY A 331 -9.45 7.93 10.19
CA GLY A 331 -10.18 7.68 8.94
C GLY A 331 -9.44 6.77 7.94
N GLY A 332 -8.43 6.02 8.40
CA GLY A 332 -7.56 5.18 7.57
C GLY A 332 -6.45 5.95 6.85
N ASP A 333 -6.28 7.24 7.12
CA ASP A 333 -5.15 8.04 6.64
C ASP A 333 -3.93 7.77 7.54
N VAL A 334 -2.74 7.64 6.94
CA VAL A 334 -1.48 7.33 7.65
C VAL A 334 -0.36 8.16 7.08
N LEU A 335 0.51 8.69 7.95
CA LEU A 335 1.75 9.35 7.57
C LEU A 335 2.94 8.55 8.07
N GLU A 336 3.83 8.24 7.14
CA GLU A 336 5.07 7.51 7.38
C GLU A 336 6.26 8.37 6.91
N ILE A 337 7.25 8.56 7.79
CA ILE A 337 8.45 9.36 7.50
C ILE A 337 9.69 8.62 7.97
N VAL A 338 10.72 8.58 7.11
CA VAL A 338 12.11 8.29 7.49
C VAL A 338 12.97 9.44 6.99
N ALA A 339 13.70 10.09 7.90
CA ALA A 339 14.73 11.06 7.58
C ALA A 339 16.09 10.50 8.04
N ALA A 340 17.10 10.45 7.17
CA ALA A 340 18.37 9.79 7.51
C ALA A 340 19.60 10.47 6.90
N VAL A 341 20.70 10.49 7.66
CA VAL A 341 22.04 10.89 7.22
C VAL A 341 22.89 9.64 7.01
N SER A 342 23.49 9.52 5.83
CA SER A 342 24.26 8.33 5.43
C SER A 342 25.55 8.17 6.25
N MET A 343 25.98 6.92 6.46
CA MET A 343 27.32 6.59 6.99
C MET A 343 28.44 6.69 5.95
N ARG A 344 28.10 6.73 4.65
CA ARG A 344 29.11 6.72 3.58
C ARG A 344 29.92 8.01 3.61
N ARG A 345 31.25 7.89 3.64
CA ARG A 345 32.20 9.02 3.57
C ARG A 345 31.82 9.97 2.43
N GLY A 346 31.67 11.25 2.77
CA GLY A 346 31.26 12.31 1.84
C GLY A 346 29.75 12.57 1.79
N LEU A 347 28.92 11.60 2.16
CA LEU A 347 27.47 11.76 2.33
C LEU A 347 27.07 11.99 3.80
N ASP A 348 27.99 11.76 4.73
CA ASP A 348 27.84 11.90 6.18
C ASP A 348 27.74 13.36 6.67
N ARG A 349 28.05 14.31 5.78
CA ARG A 349 27.91 15.76 6.02
C ARG A 349 26.74 16.39 5.26
N LEU A 350 26.00 15.62 4.46
CA LEU A 350 24.87 16.14 3.72
C LEU A 350 23.64 16.28 4.61
N PRO A 351 22.72 17.21 4.29
CA PRO A 351 21.41 17.27 4.94
C PRO A 351 20.68 15.92 4.85
N PRO A 352 19.83 15.58 5.84
CA PRO A 352 19.13 14.31 5.85
C PRO A 352 18.30 14.08 4.57
N LEU A 353 18.35 12.86 4.05
CA LEU A 353 17.44 12.41 3.00
C LEU A 353 16.10 12.08 3.62
N VAL A 354 15.02 12.58 3.01
CA VAL A 354 13.65 12.37 3.51
C VAL A 354 12.88 11.43 2.60
N PHE A 355 12.35 10.36 3.19
CA PHE A 355 11.40 9.42 2.60
C PHE A 355 10.07 9.60 3.31
N LEU A 356 9.07 10.15 2.61
CA LEU A 356 7.76 10.46 3.19
C LEU A 356 6.64 9.83 2.36
N ARG A 357 5.69 9.20 3.04
CA ARG A 357 4.45 8.66 2.46
C ARG A 357 3.25 9.05 3.29
N LEU A 358 2.37 9.86 2.71
CA LEU A 358 1.02 10.08 3.20
C LEU A 358 0.06 9.15 2.44
N LEU A 359 -0.45 8.11 3.09
CA LEU A 359 -1.60 7.34 2.61
C LEU A 359 -2.87 8.12 2.96
N ARG A 360 -3.60 8.59 1.94
CA ARG A 360 -4.86 9.32 2.13
C ARG A 360 -5.92 8.90 1.13
N GLY A 361 -7.11 8.53 1.60
CA GLY A 361 -8.19 8.02 0.74
C GLY A 361 -7.74 6.87 -0.18
N GLY A 362 -6.99 5.92 0.37
CA GLY A 362 -6.44 4.77 -0.34
C GLY A 362 -5.32 5.07 -1.35
N ARG A 363 -4.76 6.29 -1.37
CA ARG A 363 -3.69 6.70 -2.30
C ARG A 363 -2.50 7.27 -1.57
N THR A 364 -1.30 6.89 -1.99
CA THR A 364 -0.07 7.48 -1.45
C THR A 364 0.28 8.79 -2.15
N TRP A 365 0.69 9.77 -1.34
CA TRP A 365 1.34 11.00 -1.77
C TRP A 365 2.72 11.15 -1.09
N PRO A 366 3.76 11.56 -1.83
CA PRO A 366 3.81 11.61 -3.30
C PRO A 366 3.59 10.22 -3.92
N ARG A 367 3.16 10.12 -5.19
CA ARG A 367 2.91 8.81 -5.83
C ARG A 367 4.18 7.97 -6.02
N ARG A 368 5.34 8.62 -6.09
CA ARG A 368 6.68 8.04 -6.28
C ARG A 368 7.57 8.44 -5.11
N ALA A 369 8.20 7.49 -4.42
CA ALA A 369 9.01 7.76 -3.21
C ALA A 369 10.28 8.51 -3.57
N GLU A 370 10.80 8.24 -4.76
CA GLU A 370 11.99 8.88 -5.32
C GLU A 370 11.83 10.41 -5.37
N ARG A 371 10.60 10.93 -5.42
CA ARG A 371 10.36 12.39 -5.44
C ARG A 371 10.70 13.07 -4.13
N THR A 372 10.65 12.38 -3.00
CA THR A 372 11.02 12.99 -1.71
C THR A 372 12.54 13.02 -1.54
N ALA A 373 13.22 11.93 -1.93
CA ALA A 373 14.67 11.80 -1.77
C ALA A 373 15.50 12.42 -2.91
N VAL A 374 15.00 12.42 -4.16
CA VAL A 374 15.74 12.84 -5.38
C VAL A 374 15.15 14.13 -5.99
N GLY A 375 14.32 14.88 -5.26
CA GLY A 375 13.87 16.23 -5.66
C GLY A 375 14.98 17.30 -5.63
N TRP A 376 16.21 16.91 -5.97
CA TRP A 376 17.51 17.31 -5.42
C TRP A 376 17.97 18.75 -5.72
N ALA A 377 17.44 19.47 -6.71
CA ALA A 377 18.03 20.76 -7.12
C ALA A 377 17.06 21.95 -7.18
N GLY A 378 15.86 21.88 -6.57
CA GLY A 378 14.83 22.92 -6.72
C GLY A 378 14.22 23.47 -5.43
N LEU A 379 13.59 24.65 -5.56
CA LEU A 379 12.72 25.24 -4.54
C LEU A 379 11.57 24.28 -4.17
N GLY A 380 11.53 23.84 -2.91
CA GLY A 380 10.51 22.92 -2.37
C GLY A 380 10.94 21.47 -2.14
N ARG A 381 12.26 21.20 -1.99
CA ARG A 381 12.76 19.89 -1.54
C ARG A 381 12.17 19.48 -0.19
N PHE A 382 12.09 18.17 0.06
CA PHE A 382 11.87 17.70 1.43
C PHE A 382 13.14 17.93 2.26
N ARG A 383 12.96 18.46 3.46
CA ARG A 383 14.01 18.79 4.43
C ARG A 383 13.60 18.22 5.77
N ALA A 384 14.57 17.71 6.51
CA ALA A 384 14.40 17.37 7.90
C ALA A 384 15.38 18.18 8.75
N ASP A 385 14.89 18.67 9.88
CA ASP A 385 15.70 19.08 11.01
C ASP A 385 15.51 18.00 12.08
N ILE A 386 16.53 17.16 12.27
CA ILE A 386 16.50 16.05 13.22
C ILE A 386 16.99 16.60 14.55
N GLY A 387 16.33 16.26 15.65
CA GLY A 387 16.59 16.80 16.98
C GLY A 387 15.70 16.17 18.04
N LEU A 388 16.05 16.38 19.30
CA LEU A 388 15.22 16.08 20.45
C LEU A 388 15.18 17.31 21.37
N PRO A 389 14.07 17.56 22.09
CA PRO A 389 12.83 16.77 22.08
C PRO A 389 11.98 16.99 20.83
N GLU A 390 12.38 17.86 19.90
CA GLU A 390 11.59 18.18 18.71
C GLU A 390 12.38 17.96 17.42
N TRP A 391 11.72 17.42 16.40
CA TRP A 391 12.22 17.35 15.03
C TRP A 391 11.14 17.70 14.01
N ARG A 392 11.55 18.13 12.83
CA ARG A 392 10.65 18.71 11.83
C ARG A 392 10.93 18.19 10.43
N VAL A 393 9.87 17.98 9.66
CA VAL A 393 9.94 17.72 8.22
C VAL A 393 9.08 18.71 7.46
N THR A 394 9.66 19.31 6.42
CA THR A 394 8.92 20.16 5.48
C THR A 394 9.23 19.73 4.06
N GLY A 395 8.27 19.81 3.14
CA GLY A 395 8.53 19.48 1.75
C GLY A 395 7.36 19.72 0.83
N ARG A 396 7.62 19.68 -0.47
CA ARG A 396 6.61 19.91 -1.52
C ARG A 396 6.73 18.88 -2.62
N ALA A 397 5.59 18.40 -3.13
CA ALA A 397 5.53 17.59 -4.33
C ALA A 397 4.29 17.93 -5.16
N GLY A 398 4.52 18.46 -6.36
CA GLY A 398 3.44 18.98 -7.21
C GLY A 398 2.77 20.19 -6.57
N ARG A 399 1.44 20.20 -6.55
CA ARG A 399 0.60 21.28 -5.98
C ARG A 399 0.33 21.12 -4.49
N ARG A 400 1.06 20.26 -3.78
CA ARG A 400 0.91 20.05 -2.33
C ARG A 400 2.23 20.28 -1.61
N ARG A 401 2.17 20.90 -0.44
CA ARG A 401 3.28 20.97 0.51
C ARG A 401 2.82 20.48 1.89
N ILE A 402 3.76 19.94 2.65
CA ILE A 402 3.52 19.40 3.99
C ILE A 402 4.53 20.00 4.97
N ARG A 403 4.07 20.23 6.20
CA ARG A 403 4.88 20.52 7.38
C ARG A 403 4.50 19.54 8.47
N VAL A 404 5.50 18.98 9.12
CA VAL A 404 5.35 18.02 10.21
C VAL A 404 6.29 18.47 11.32
N THR A 405 5.77 18.61 12.52
CA THR A 405 6.54 18.78 13.75
C THR A 405 6.23 17.60 14.65
N VAL A 406 7.26 16.96 15.17
CA VAL A 406 7.14 15.84 16.11
C VAL A 406 7.82 16.24 17.40
N THR A 407 7.16 16.00 18.52
CA THR A 407 7.69 16.26 19.86
C THR A 407 7.74 14.93 20.62
N GLN A 408 8.93 14.56 21.07
CA GLN A 408 9.25 13.39 21.88
C GLN A 408 9.71 13.88 23.26
N PRO A 409 8.79 14.02 24.22
CA PRO A 409 9.14 14.42 25.57
C PRO A 409 10.12 13.41 26.20
N PRO A 410 11.21 13.86 26.87
CA PRO A 410 12.19 12.96 27.46
C PRO A 410 11.58 11.93 28.42
N GLU A 411 10.56 12.32 29.18
CA GLU A 411 9.83 11.47 30.13
C GLU A 411 8.99 10.35 29.46
N ARG A 412 8.71 10.47 28.15
CA ARG A 412 7.99 9.46 27.34
C ARG A 412 8.90 8.79 26.30
N THR A 413 10.21 8.96 26.42
CA THR A 413 11.18 8.48 25.44
C THR A 413 12.14 7.47 26.06
N LEU A 414 12.14 6.26 25.51
CA LEU A 414 13.04 5.18 25.89
C LEU A 414 14.31 5.24 25.04
N ALA A 415 15.48 5.23 25.67
CA ALA A 415 16.77 5.11 24.99
C ALA A 415 17.26 3.67 25.05
N LEU A 416 17.59 3.09 23.89
CA LEU A 416 18.14 1.73 23.77
C LEU A 416 19.40 1.72 22.90
N ASP A 417 20.40 0.95 23.35
CA ASP A 417 21.61 0.69 22.58
C ASP A 417 21.37 -0.35 21.47
N TYR A 418 21.99 -0.10 20.33
CA TYR A 418 21.98 -0.92 19.13
C TYR A 418 23.42 -1.26 18.77
N THR A 419 23.61 -2.45 18.20
CA THR A 419 24.88 -2.87 17.63
C THR A 419 24.67 -3.17 16.16
N ASP A 420 25.31 -2.39 15.29
CA ASP A 420 25.23 -2.64 13.86
C ASP A 420 26.05 -3.87 13.45
N PRO A 421 25.81 -4.45 12.26
CA PRO A 421 26.55 -5.61 11.78
C PRO A 421 28.09 -5.45 11.74
N ASP A 422 28.58 -4.21 11.68
CA ASP A 422 30.01 -3.87 11.73
C ASP A 422 30.56 -3.76 13.18
N GLY A 423 29.72 -4.04 14.19
CA GLY A 423 30.03 -3.95 15.61
C GLY A 423 29.93 -2.54 16.19
N SER A 424 29.63 -1.53 15.37
CA SER A 424 29.57 -0.15 15.85
C SER A 424 28.28 0.13 16.64
N PRO A 425 28.35 0.92 17.72
CA PRO A 425 27.19 1.24 18.52
C PRO A 425 26.33 2.33 17.87
N ALA A 426 25.03 2.31 18.18
CA ALA A 426 24.11 3.40 17.95
C ALA A 426 23.10 3.47 19.12
N VAL A 427 22.48 4.62 19.33
CA VAL A 427 21.41 4.79 20.34
C VAL A 427 20.13 5.19 19.63
N CYS A 428 19.06 4.42 19.82
CA CYS A 428 17.72 4.80 19.40
C CYS A 428 16.95 5.36 20.59
N ARG A 429 16.32 6.52 20.39
CA ARG A 429 15.43 7.17 21.36
C ARG A 429 14.02 7.10 20.80
N ASN A 430 13.26 6.11 21.25
CA ASN A 430 11.92 5.78 20.76
C ASN A 430 10.83 6.27 21.73
N SER A 431 9.70 6.68 21.18
CA SER A 431 8.48 6.99 21.93
C SER A 431 7.26 6.52 21.15
N GLU A 432 6.45 5.67 21.78
CA GLU A 432 5.14 5.25 21.23
C GLU A 432 3.98 6.14 21.68
N THR A 433 4.29 7.21 22.40
CA THR A 433 3.34 8.21 22.93
C THR A 433 3.83 9.64 22.69
N ALA A 434 4.48 9.85 21.54
CA ALA A 434 4.90 11.17 21.08
C ALA A 434 3.72 12.02 20.60
N ASP A 435 3.97 13.31 20.43
CA ASP A 435 3.03 14.26 19.85
C ASP A 435 3.44 14.60 18.41
N ALA A 436 2.47 14.86 17.54
CA ALA A 436 2.75 15.31 16.17
C ALA A 436 1.72 16.32 15.65
N GLU A 437 2.21 17.34 14.97
CA GLU A 437 1.40 18.32 14.23
C GLU A 437 1.70 18.21 12.74
N VAL A 438 0.67 17.90 11.95
CA VAL A 438 0.78 17.69 10.50
C VAL A 438 -0.09 18.71 9.79
N SER A 439 0.51 19.55 8.94
CA SER A 439 -0.20 20.50 8.08
C SER A 439 0.04 20.16 6.61
N LEU A 440 -1.04 19.95 5.85
CA LEU A 440 -1.02 19.73 4.41
C LEU A 440 -1.72 20.89 3.70
N GLU A 441 -1.03 21.51 2.75
CA GLU A 441 -1.55 22.64 1.98
C GLU A 441 -1.54 22.34 0.48
N ARG A 442 -2.47 22.97 -0.24
CA ARG A 442 -2.60 22.91 -1.69
C ARG A 442 -2.48 24.27 -2.35
N TRP A 443 -1.82 24.30 -3.50
CA TRP A 443 -1.73 25.49 -4.35
C TRP A 443 -2.98 25.71 -5.20
N TRP A 444 -3.59 26.89 -5.05
CA TRP A 444 -4.71 27.40 -5.84
C TRP A 444 -4.47 28.84 -6.37
N GLY A 445 -3.20 29.21 -6.57
CA GLY A 445 -2.78 30.61 -6.76
C GLY A 445 -2.21 31.24 -5.48
N SER A 446 -2.59 30.67 -4.34
CA SER A 446 -1.93 30.80 -3.04
C SER A 446 -1.96 29.43 -2.34
N TRP A 447 -1.13 29.25 -1.31
CA TRP A 447 -1.18 28.05 -0.47
C TRP A 447 -2.39 28.14 0.46
N ARG A 448 -3.23 27.11 0.45
CA ARG A 448 -4.40 26.99 1.32
C ARG A 448 -4.37 25.65 2.04
N GLN A 449 -4.78 25.62 3.31
CA GLN A 449 -4.87 24.38 4.08
C GLN A 449 -5.82 23.40 3.39
N GLU A 450 -5.30 22.21 3.08
CA GLU A 450 -6.06 21.07 2.54
C GLU A 450 -6.46 20.10 3.66
N ALA A 451 -5.60 19.95 4.68
CA ALA A 451 -5.88 19.19 5.90
C ALA A 451 -4.89 19.55 7.00
N ALA A 452 -5.27 19.34 8.26
CA ALA A 452 -4.39 19.42 9.41
C ALA A 452 -4.75 18.31 10.40
N TRP A 453 -3.75 17.75 11.06
CA TRP A 453 -3.91 16.72 12.08
C TRP A 453 -3.04 17.07 13.29
N ARG A 454 -3.55 16.73 14.47
CA ARG A 454 -2.84 16.83 15.73
C ARG A 454 -2.97 15.49 16.44
N LEU A 455 -1.83 14.88 16.74
CA LEU A 455 -1.71 13.66 17.49
C LEU A 455 -1.17 14.06 18.86
N SER A 456 -1.84 13.60 19.91
CA SER A 456 -1.48 13.90 21.29
C SER A 456 -1.29 12.59 22.04
N GLY A 457 -0.03 12.19 22.23
CA GLY A 457 0.32 10.92 22.85
C GLY A 457 0.07 9.67 21.98
N THR A 458 -0.06 9.83 20.66
CA THR A 458 -0.40 8.72 19.75
C THR A 458 0.48 8.67 18.50
N ALA A 459 1.53 9.50 18.43
CA ALA A 459 2.55 9.39 17.39
C ALA A 459 3.63 8.40 17.84
N HIS A 460 4.09 7.58 16.90
CA HIS A 460 5.18 6.63 17.10
C HIS A 460 6.42 7.21 16.45
N ALA A 461 7.42 7.56 17.25
CA ALA A 461 8.52 8.38 16.79
C ALA A 461 9.86 7.96 17.39
N GLU A 462 10.88 7.97 16.54
CA GLU A 462 12.25 7.66 16.91
C GLU A 462 13.20 8.74 16.44
N VAL A 463 14.23 9.01 17.24
CA VAL A 463 15.45 9.69 16.81
C VAL A 463 16.64 8.86 17.25
N GLY A 464 17.54 8.56 16.33
CA GLY A 464 18.76 7.87 16.66
C GLY A 464 20.00 8.50 16.07
N ASP A 465 21.11 8.22 16.72
CA ASP A 465 22.44 8.68 16.36
C ASP A 465 23.50 7.69 16.83
N ARG A 466 24.73 7.96 16.40
CA ARG A 466 25.95 7.28 16.80
C ARG A 466 26.88 8.24 17.54
#